data_AF-A0A7S0PWE4-F1
#
_entry.id   AF-A0A7S0PWE4-F1
#
_cell.length_a   1.000
_cell.length_b   1.000
_cell.length_c   1.000
_cell.angle_alpha   90.00
_cell.angle_beta   90.00
_cell.angle_gamma   90.00
#
_symmetry.space_group_name_H-M   'P 1'
#
loop_
_entity.id
_entity.type
_entity.pdbx_description
1 polymer ?
#
loop_
_entity_poly.entity_id
_entity_poly.type
_entity_poly.pdbx_seq_one_letter_code
_entity_poly.pdbx_strand_id
1 'polypeptide(L)'
;NIFDAKSDTRPEVEFPPPSNKRYKAILYLKINGGLDSFNMLVPHSGCSGGKTSYHHYQSVRGMLSYPLGDLHPIDASGSNQVCSTFGVHPHLPHLQSLYNSGDLLFLSNIGVLQEKVNENNWQEKTKIALFAHNLLNEQVEKMDINKEQTGRGVCGRMVDILEKLGYSTGTVSVAGIAEALVSNLSSLFVADPFDYQLFNPMQWAQPLWNNIKNLNKVTSVGSGLFGETWSNRLLQSIGENGILYDVVSSTAVATMFPEDDLGKQLQTIAKIIKERDVR
;
A
#
# COMPACT_ATOMS: atom_id res chain seq x y z
N ASN A 1 -12.95 35.60 -23.04
CA ASN A 1 -13.60 34.27 -23.00
C ASN A 1 -14.00 33.98 -21.57
N ILE A 2 -15.21 34.42 -21.25
CA ILE A 2 -15.82 34.28 -19.93
C ILE A 2 -16.39 32.86 -19.87
N PHE A 3 -16.11 32.15 -18.78
CA PHE A 3 -16.61 30.81 -18.54
C PHE A 3 -18.14 30.85 -18.47
N ASP A 4 -18.83 30.36 -19.50
CA ASP A 4 -20.26 30.05 -19.41
C ASP A 4 -20.40 28.79 -18.54
N ALA A 5 -20.50 28.98 -17.23
CA ALA A 5 -20.83 27.90 -16.31
C ALA A 5 -22.30 27.49 -16.57
N LYS A 6 -22.58 26.19 -16.65
CA LYS A 6 -23.96 25.73 -16.52
C LYS A 6 -24.46 26.08 -15.11
N SER A 7 -25.77 26.22 -14.94
CA SER A 7 -26.40 26.53 -13.64
C SER A 7 -26.24 25.42 -12.60
N ASP A 8 -25.97 24.20 -13.06
CA ASP A 8 -26.15 22.98 -12.28
C ASP A 8 -24.94 22.67 -11.41
N THR A 9 -25.20 22.18 -10.21
CA THR A 9 -24.18 21.64 -9.31
C THR A 9 -23.65 20.32 -9.88
N ARG A 10 -22.37 20.03 -9.60
CA ARG A 10 -21.82 18.70 -9.89
C ARG A 10 -22.50 17.65 -8.98
N PRO A 11 -22.58 16.38 -9.41
CA PRO A 11 -23.13 15.30 -8.57
C PRO A 11 -22.42 15.21 -7.23
N GLU A 12 -23.17 14.87 -6.17
CA GLU A 12 -22.54 14.50 -4.90
C GLU A 12 -21.79 13.16 -5.07
N VAL A 13 -20.78 12.97 -4.24
CA VAL A 13 -20.08 11.69 -4.17
C VAL A 13 -20.99 10.68 -3.49
N GLU A 14 -21.16 9.52 -4.10
CA GLU A 14 -21.83 8.37 -3.52
C GLU A 14 -20.83 7.20 -3.49
N PHE A 15 -21.03 6.26 -2.57
CA PHE A 15 -20.31 4.98 -2.65
C PHE A 15 -20.69 4.26 -3.94
N PRO A 16 -19.74 3.54 -4.57
CA PRO A 16 -20.10 2.64 -5.65
C PRO A 16 -21.14 1.64 -5.15
N PRO A 17 -22.13 1.27 -5.96
CA PRO A 17 -23.12 0.29 -5.56
C PRO A 17 -22.43 -1.02 -5.17
N PRO A 18 -22.84 -1.68 -4.07
CA PRO A 18 -22.20 -2.90 -3.62
C PRO A 18 -22.29 -3.98 -4.69
N SER A 19 -21.15 -4.62 -4.98
CA SER A 19 -21.12 -5.72 -5.92
C SER A 19 -21.66 -7.00 -5.27
N ASN A 20 -22.27 -7.90 -6.06
CA ASN A 20 -22.63 -9.24 -5.60
C ASN A 20 -21.42 -10.19 -5.46
N LYS A 21 -20.20 -9.68 -5.67
CA LYS A 21 -18.96 -10.46 -5.56
C LYS A 21 -18.52 -10.51 -4.10
N ARG A 22 -17.84 -11.60 -3.73
CA ARG A 22 -17.24 -11.77 -2.40
C ARG A 22 -16.23 -10.65 -2.14
N TYR A 23 -16.40 -9.96 -1.02
CA TYR A 23 -15.45 -8.96 -0.54
C TYR A 23 -14.09 -9.59 -0.22
N LYS A 24 -13.01 -8.87 -0.60
CA LYS A 24 -11.64 -9.19 -0.21
C LYS A 24 -10.86 -7.90 0.03
N ALA A 25 -10.30 -7.75 1.23
CA ALA A 25 -9.32 -6.72 1.53
C ALA A 25 -7.91 -7.26 1.25
N ILE A 26 -7.07 -6.45 0.62
CA ILE A 26 -5.64 -6.71 0.46
C ILE A 26 -4.89 -5.58 1.15
N LEU A 27 -4.10 -5.93 2.17
CA LEU A 27 -3.28 -4.96 2.88
C LEU A 27 -1.90 -4.91 2.24
N TYR A 28 -1.51 -3.72 1.79
CA TYR A 28 -0.14 -3.43 1.37
C TYR A 28 0.58 -2.71 2.50
N LEU A 29 1.48 -3.42 3.19
CA LEU A 29 2.33 -2.86 4.23
C LEU A 29 3.73 -2.66 3.66
N LYS A 30 4.14 -1.40 3.48
CA LYS A 30 5.51 -1.06 3.14
C LYS A 30 6.28 -0.67 4.39
N ILE A 31 7.32 -1.43 4.70
CA ILE A 31 8.31 -1.05 5.72
C ILE A 31 9.36 -0.19 5.04
N ASN A 32 9.19 1.13 5.12
CA ASN A 32 9.99 2.14 4.41
C ASN A 32 11.39 2.35 5.03
N GLY A 33 12.13 1.26 5.23
CA GLY A 33 13.38 1.21 5.99
C GLY A 33 13.18 0.69 7.43
N GLY A 34 14.28 0.38 8.10
CA GLY A 34 14.27 -0.12 9.50
C GLY A 34 14.00 -1.63 9.64
N LEU A 35 13.53 -2.32 8.61
CA LEU A 35 13.49 -3.78 8.59
C LEU A 35 14.87 -4.35 8.27
N ASP A 36 15.44 -5.06 9.23
CA ASP A 36 16.60 -5.91 9.02
C ASP A 36 16.16 -7.28 8.48
N SER A 37 15.87 -7.34 7.18
CA SER A 37 15.32 -8.53 6.52
C SER A 37 16.25 -9.76 6.62
N PHE A 38 17.56 -9.54 6.76
CA PHE A 38 18.54 -10.61 7.00
C PHE A 38 18.40 -11.27 8.37
N ASN A 39 17.80 -10.58 9.35
CA ASN A 39 17.46 -11.13 10.65
C ASN A 39 15.99 -11.60 10.73
N MET A 40 15.15 -11.21 9.77
CA MET A 40 13.75 -11.65 9.69
C MET A 40 13.64 -13.13 9.27
N LEU A 41 14.37 -13.51 8.23
CA LEU A 41 14.40 -14.86 7.67
C LEU A 41 15.85 -15.28 7.44
N VAL A 42 16.31 -16.24 8.24
CA VAL A 42 17.72 -16.63 8.37
C VAL A 42 17.91 -18.06 7.85
N PRO A 43 18.98 -18.37 7.09
CA PRO A 43 19.35 -19.76 6.83
C PRO A 43 19.58 -20.52 8.14
N HIS A 44 18.96 -21.69 8.30
CA HIS A 44 19.03 -22.45 9.56
C HIS A 44 19.81 -23.76 9.40
N SER A 45 19.28 -24.73 8.66
CA SER A 45 19.89 -26.07 8.53
C SER A 45 19.56 -26.74 7.20
N GLY A 46 20.32 -27.81 6.88
CA GLY A 46 20.19 -28.56 5.62
C GLY A 46 20.49 -27.71 4.39
N CYS A 47 21.41 -26.76 4.52
CA CYS A 47 21.78 -25.84 3.44
C CYS A 47 22.79 -26.46 2.48
N SER A 48 22.48 -26.43 1.20
CA SER A 48 23.39 -26.62 0.07
C SER A 48 23.94 -25.26 -0.39
N GLY A 49 25.27 -25.13 -0.48
CA GLY A 49 25.95 -23.90 -0.88
C GLY A 49 26.65 -23.20 0.29
N GLY A 50 27.94 -22.88 0.13
CA GLY A 50 28.76 -22.34 1.22
C GLY A 50 28.28 -20.99 1.76
N LYS A 51 27.93 -20.06 0.85
CA LYS A 51 27.48 -18.69 1.18
C LYS A 51 26.02 -18.60 1.64
N THR A 52 25.29 -19.71 1.69
CA THR A 52 23.87 -19.76 2.07
C THR A 52 23.65 -20.49 3.40
N SER A 53 24.72 -20.74 4.15
CA SER A 53 24.66 -21.42 5.45
C SER A 53 24.46 -20.47 6.63
N TYR A 54 23.93 -20.98 7.74
CA TYR A 54 23.87 -20.25 9.02
C TYR A 54 25.25 -19.76 9.46
N HIS A 55 26.30 -20.57 9.32
CA HIS A 55 27.67 -20.17 9.65
C HIS A 55 28.15 -18.99 8.81
N HIS A 56 27.80 -18.94 7.53
CA HIS A 56 28.13 -17.78 6.70
C HIS A 56 27.37 -16.53 7.18
N TYR A 57 26.06 -16.65 7.41
CA TYR A 57 25.26 -15.57 8.00
C TYR A 57 25.88 -15.05 9.30
N GLN A 58 26.21 -15.95 10.24
CA GLN A 58 26.83 -15.60 11.51
C GLN A 58 28.18 -14.89 11.33
N SER A 59 29.03 -15.38 10.41
CA SER A 59 30.34 -14.79 10.14
C SER A 59 30.25 -13.36 9.57
N VAL A 60 29.29 -13.11 8.69
CA VAL A 60 29.10 -11.80 8.04
C VAL A 60 28.42 -10.82 8.97
N ARG A 61 27.46 -11.29 9.78
CA ARG A 61 26.66 -10.45 10.68
C ARG A 61 27.34 -10.20 12.03
N GLY A 62 28.25 -11.08 12.45
CA GLY A 62 28.99 -10.95 13.71
C GLY A 62 28.05 -10.78 14.91
N MET A 63 28.25 -9.71 15.68
CA MET A 63 27.44 -9.40 16.87
C MET A 63 25.97 -9.11 16.59
N LEU A 64 25.59 -8.85 15.33
CA LEU A 64 24.19 -8.64 14.92
C LEU A 64 23.48 -9.93 14.52
N SER A 65 24.15 -11.08 14.61
CA SER A 65 23.54 -12.39 14.34
C SER A 65 22.74 -12.89 15.53
N TYR A 66 21.67 -13.64 15.25
CA TYR A 66 20.93 -14.37 16.28
C TYR A 66 21.48 -15.80 16.46
N PRO A 67 21.61 -16.29 17.70
CA PRO A 67 21.92 -17.70 17.97
C PRO A 67 20.94 -18.64 17.28
N LEU A 68 21.44 -19.75 16.74
CA LEU A 68 20.63 -20.71 15.97
C LEU A 68 19.42 -21.19 16.77
N GLY A 69 19.61 -21.47 18.07
CA GLY A 69 18.55 -21.97 18.95
C GLY A 69 17.49 -20.95 19.35
N ASP A 70 17.71 -19.65 19.09
CA ASP A 70 16.73 -18.60 19.39
C ASP A 70 15.76 -18.38 18.22
N LEU A 71 16.13 -18.83 17.02
CA LEU A 71 15.32 -18.68 15.82
C LEU A 71 14.15 -19.67 15.83
N HIS A 72 13.02 -19.23 15.28
CA HIS A 72 11.83 -20.05 15.09
C HIS A 72 11.96 -20.87 13.79
N PRO A 73 12.20 -22.19 13.83
CA PRO A 73 12.45 -22.96 12.62
C PRO A 73 11.17 -23.11 11.77
N ILE A 74 11.33 -23.03 10.45
CA ILE A 74 10.30 -23.32 9.45
C ILE A 74 10.83 -24.34 8.43
N ASP A 75 9.99 -25.29 8.03
CA ASP A 75 10.33 -26.34 7.08
C ASP A 75 10.18 -25.84 5.63
N ALA A 76 11.28 -25.81 4.89
CA ALA A 76 11.33 -25.43 3.48
C ALA A 76 11.74 -26.61 2.58
N SER A 77 11.75 -27.85 3.09
CA SER A 77 12.15 -29.05 2.35
C SER A 77 11.34 -29.28 1.07
N GLY A 78 10.05 -28.91 1.07
CA GLY A 78 9.16 -28.95 -0.10
C GLY A 78 9.29 -27.77 -1.07
N SER A 79 10.12 -26.78 -0.76
CA SER A 79 10.15 -25.49 -1.49
C SER A 79 11.30 -25.35 -2.49
N ASN A 80 12.06 -26.42 -2.74
CA ASN A 80 13.26 -26.44 -3.60
C ASN A 80 14.24 -25.28 -3.31
N GLN A 81 14.37 -24.94 -2.02
CA GLN A 81 15.26 -23.88 -1.57
C GLN A 81 16.64 -24.41 -1.24
N VAL A 82 17.62 -23.51 -1.18
CA VAL A 82 19.00 -23.85 -0.83
C VAL A 82 19.13 -24.48 0.55
N CYS A 83 18.18 -24.26 1.46
CA CYS A 83 18.13 -24.88 2.78
C CYS A 83 16.80 -25.63 2.95
N SER A 84 16.84 -26.79 3.60
CA SER A 84 15.63 -27.50 4.03
C SER A 84 14.93 -26.80 5.20
N THR A 85 15.64 -25.95 5.93
CA THR A 85 15.10 -25.23 7.08
C THR A 85 15.60 -23.80 7.10
N PHE A 86 14.69 -22.86 7.35
CA PHE A 86 15.00 -21.47 7.66
C PHE A 86 14.55 -21.15 9.09
N GLY A 87 15.09 -20.07 9.66
CA GLY A 87 14.74 -19.57 10.98
C GLY A 87 14.08 -18.21 10.86
N VAL A 88 12.93 -18.02 11.49
CA VAL A 88 12.24 -16.75 11.64
C VAL A 88 12.72 -16.05 12.91
N HIS A 89 12.84 -14.73 12.88
CA HIS A 89 13.29 -13.91 14.01
C HIS A 89 12.55 -14.25 15.33
N PRO A 90 13.21 -14.28 16.51
CA PRO A 90 12.60 -14.70 17.78
C PRO A 90 11.35 -13.89 18.18
N HIS A 91 11.33 -12.60 17.85
CA HIS A 91 10.20 -11.70 18.11
C HIS A 91 9.08 -11.73 17.06
N LEU A 92 9.15 -12.65 16.08
CA LEU A 92 8.13 -12.81 15.05
C LEU A 92 7.47 -14.22 15.08
N PRO A 93 7.08 -14.75 16.27
CA PRO A 93 6.54 -16.12 16.36
C PRO A 93 5.25 -16.30 15.54
N HIS A 94 4.45 -15.23 15.40
CA HIS A 94 3.23 -15.27 14.60
C HIS A 94 3.50 -15.53 13.12
N LEU A 95 4.64 -15.08 12.57
CA LEU A 95 4.98 -15.34 11.17
C LEU A 95 5.37 -16.81 10.96
N GLN A 96 6.04 -17.43 11.94
CA GLN A 96 6.30 -18.87 11.93
C GLN A 96 4.99 -19.65 11.95
N SER A 97 4.06 -19.29 12.84
CA SER A 97 2.73 -19.93 12.91
C SER A 97 1.97 -19.84 11.58
N LEU A 98 1.95 -18.66 10.96
CA LEU A 98 1.29 -18.46 9.66
C LEU A 98 1.96 -19.26 8.53
N TYR A 99 3.29 -19.37 8.55
CA TYR A 99 4.00 -20.18 7.56
C TYR A 99 3.64 -21.67 7.74
N ASN A 100 3.68 -22.15 8.99
CA ASN A 100 3.37 -23.53 9.33
C ASN A 100 1.91 -23.91 9.06
N SER A 101 0.97 -22.95 9.11
CA SER A 101 -0.42 -23.16 8.71
C SER A 101 -0.67 -23.09 7.21
N GLY A 102 0.33 -22.71 6.40
CA GLY A 102 0.20 -22.50 4.96
C GLY A 102 -0.44 -21.16 4.56
N ASP A 103 -0.58 -20.23 5.51
CA ASP A 103 -1.19 -18.91 5.30
C ASP A 103 -0.18 -17.80 4.97
N LEU A 104 1.12 -18.08 5.07
CA LEU A 104 2.20 -17.14 4.75
C LEU A 104 3.21 -17.77 3.80
N LEU A 105 3.65 -16.97 2.82
CA LEU A 105 4.77 -17.27 1.93
C LEU A 105 5.85 -16.21 2.08
N PHE A 106 7.10 -16.64 2.21
CA PHE A 106 8.27 -15.76 2.06
C PHE A 106 8.74 -15.72 0.61
N LEU A 107 8.96 -14.51 0.11
CA LEU A 107 9.65 -14.26 -1.16
C LEU A 107 10.94 -13.50 -0.82
N SER A 108 12.07 -14.21 -0.86
CA SER A 108 13.38 -13.66 -0.54
C SER A 108 14.18 -13.34 -1.80
N ASN A 109 15.21 -12.49 -1.64
CA ASN A 109 16.09 -12.07 -2.75
C ASN A 109 15.32 -11.49 -3.96
N ILE A 110 14.21 -10.79 -3.67
CA ILE A 110 13.42 -10.08 -4.67
C ILE A 110 13.85 -8.63 -4.74
N GLY A 111 13.78 -8.07 -5.93
CA GLY A 111 14.09 -6.68 -6.21
C GLY A 111 13.86 -6.37 -7.69
N VAL A 112 13.87 -5.10 -8.04
CA VAL A 112 13.69 -4.70 -9.44
C VAL A 112 15.01 -4.83 -10.17
N LEU A 113 15.04 -5.65 -11.23
CA LEU A 113 16.16 -5.78 -12.15
C LEU A 113 15.64 -5.65 -13.59
N GLN A 114 16.31 -4.85 -14.41
CA GLN A 114 16.02 -4.72 -15.85
C GLN A 114 16.45 -5.95 -16.64
N GLU A 115 17.58 -6.52 -16.27
CA GLU A 115 18.11 -7.74 -16.84
C GLU A 115 18.94 -8.50 -15.79
N LYS A 116 19.37 -9.71 -16.12
CA LYS A 116 20.24 -10.50 -15.24
C LYS A 116 21.64 -9.87 -15.20
N VAL A 117 22.06 -9.47 -14.01
CA VAL A 117 23.37 -8.86 -13.74
C VAL A 117 24.12 -9.59 -12.61
N ASN A 118 25.39 -9.29 -12.47
CA ASN A 118 26.23 -9.73 -11.36
C ASN A 118 27.04 -8.56 -10.78
N GLU A 119 27.80 -8.83 -9.72
CA GLU A 119 28.63 -7.84 -9.03
C GLU A 119 29.62 -7.08 -9.93
N ASN A 120 30.06 -7.69 -11.03
CA ASN A 120 31.07 -7.13 -11.92
C ASN A 120 30.49 -6.32 -13.10
N ASN A 121 29.20 -6.48 -13.42
CA ASN A 121 28.62 -5.87 -14.62
C ASN A 121 27.32 -5.08 -14.39
N TRP A 122 26.81 -5.03 -13.15
CA TRP A 122 25.55 -4.35 -12.89
C TRP A 122 25.59 -2.88 -13.29
N GLN A 123 26.72 -2.18 -13.07
CA GLN A 123 26.86 -0.75 -13.39
C GLN A 123 26.66 -0.45 -14.87
N GLU A 124 27.14 -1.32 -15.75
CA GLU A 124 27.05 -1.14 -17.20
C GLU A 124 25.69 -1.58 -17.75
N LYS A 125 25.11 -2.61 -17.13
CA LYS A 125 23.90 -3.29 -17.63
C LYS A 125 22.58 -2.77 -17.06
N THR A 126 22.62 -2.10 -15.91
CA THR A 126 21.39 -1.57 -15.29
C THR A 126 21.34 -0.06 -15.36
N LYS A 127 20.17 0.48 -15.67
CA LYS A 127 19.87 1.91 -15.53
C LYS A 127 19.10 2.20 -14.24
N ILE A 128 18.83 1.15 -13.44
CA ILE A 128 18.23 1.29 -12.12
C ILE A 128 19.27 1.93 -11.21
N ALA A 129 18.85 2.96 -10.46
CA ALA A 129 19.67 3.57 -9.44
C ALA A 129 19.78 2.65 -8.21
N LEU A 130 20.51 1.54 -8.36
CA LEU A 130 20.86 0.67 -7.23
C LEU A 130 21.52 1.52 -6.14
N PHE A 131 21.26 1.18 -4.88
CA PHE A 131 21.72 1.90 -3.68
C PHE A 131 21.05 3.28 -3.41
N ALA A 132 20.20 3.79 -4.30
CA ALA A 132 19.40 4.98 -4.03
C ALA A 132 18.07 4.61 -3.34
N HIS A 133 18.00 4.75 -2.01
CA HIS A 133 16.84 4.32 -1.21
C HIS A 133 15.50 4.86 -1.71
N ASN A 134 15.43 6.16 -2.01
CA ASN A 134 14.21 6.81 -2.51
C ASN A 134 13.77 6.23 -3.88
N LEU A 135 14.70 6.08 -4.81
CA LEU A 135 14.40 5.58 -6.15
C LEU A 135 14.06 4.08 -6.12
N LEU A 136 14.75 3.27 -5.33
CA LEU A 136 14.44 1.84 -5.20
C LEU A 136 13.06 1.62 -4.58
N ASN A 137 12.69 2.43 -3.59
CA ASN A 137 11.35 2.43 -3.02
C ASN A 137 10.28 2.72 -4.09
N GLU A 138 10.51 3.74 -4.92
CA GLU A 138 9.64 4.09 -6.05
C GLU A 138 9.52 2.93 -7.05
N GLN A 139 10.65 2.30 -7.40
CA GLN A 139 10.69 1.20 -8.35
C GLN A 139 9.94 -0.04 -7.83
N VAL A 140 10.05 -0.36 -6.53
CA VAL A 140 9.34 -1.51 -5.93
C VAL A 140 7.84 -1.27 -5.83
N GLU A 141 7.42 -0.03 -5.53
CA GLU A 141 5.98 0.30 -5.52
C GLU A 141 5.37 0.29 -6.93
N LYS A 142 6.12 0.78 -7.92
CA LYS A 142 5.66 0.84 -9.30
C LYS A 142 5.79 -0.48 -10.02
N MET A 143 6.86 -1.25 -9.83
CA MET A 143 7.21 -2.43 -10.64
C MET A 143 7.06 -2.16 -12.15
N ASP A 144 7.52 -0.99 -12.61
CA ASP A 144 7.37 -0.51 -14.00
C ASP A 144 8.74 -0.15 -14.59
N ILE A 145 9.56 -1.20 -14.78
CA ILE A 145 10.99 -1.08 -15.07
C ILE A 145 11.26 -0.42 -16.43
N ASN A 146 10.30 -0.54 -17.35
CA ASN A 146 10.35 -0.03 -18.71
C ASN A 146 9.62 1.31 -18.86
N LYS A 147 9.01 1.82 -17.77
CA LYS A 147 8.20 3.06 -17.78
C LYS A 147 7.03 2.99 -18.76
N GLU A 148 6.42 1.81 -18.90
CA GLU A 148 5.26 1.57 -19.76
C GLU A 148 3.93 1.87 -19.04
N GLN A 149 3.98 2.00 -17.72
CA GLN A 149 2.83 2.17 -16.84
C GLN A 149 2.96 3.46 -16.01
N THR A 150 3.44 4.54 -16.64
CA THR A 150 3.74 5.84 -16.02
C THR A 150 2.72 6.24 -14.95
N GLY A 151 3.21 6.50 -13.74
CA GLY A 151 2.44 7.02 -12.62
C GLY A 151 1.57 5.99 -11.89
N ARG A 152 1.61 4.70 -12.25
CA ARG A 152 0.76 3.66 -11.64
C ARG A 152 1.56 2.68 -10.81
N GLY A 153 1.00 2.31 -9.66
CA GLY A 153 1.56 1.30 -8.76
C GLY A 153 1.14 -0.12 -9.10
N VAL A 154 1.86 -1.11 -8.56
CA VAL A 154 1.54 -2.52 -8.76
C VAL A 154 0.14 -2.89 -8.27
N CYS A 155 -0.26 -2.44 -7.07
CA CYS A 155 -1.59 -2.70 -6.54
C CYS A 155 -2.68 -1.90 -7.26
N GLY A 156 -2.37 -0.66 -7.67
CA GLY A 156 -3.30 0.13 -8.49
C GLY A 156 -3.59 -0.52 -9.84
N ARG A 157 -2.59 -1.15 -10.48
CA ARG A 157 -2.81 -1.96 -11.69
C ARG A 157 -3.60 -3.23 -11.42
N MET A 158 -3.45 -3.85 -10.25
CA MET A 158 -4.30 -4.99 -9.85
C MET A 158 -5.76 -4.57 -9.73
N VAL A 159 -6.01 -3.40 -9.12
CA VAL A 159 -7.34 -2.78 -9.03
C VAL A 159 -7.91 -2.50 -10.43
N ASP A 160 -7.13 -1.89 -11.34
CA ASP A 160 -7.56 -1.63 -12.72
C ASP A 160 -8.03 -2.91 -13.44
N ILE A 161 -7.35 -4.04 -13.22
CA ILE A 161 -7.72 -5.33 -13.81
C ILE A 161 -9.00 -5.88 -13.17
N LEU A 162 -9.12 -5.82 -11.85
CA LEU A 162 -10.29 -6.30 -11.13
C LEU A 162 -11.56 -5.51 -11.49
N GLU A 163 -11.43 -4.19 -11.65
CA GLU A 163 -12.54 -3.34 -12.09
C GLU A 163 -13.03 -3.75 -13.49
N LYS A 164 -12.10 -4.00 -14.43
CA LYS A 164 -12.43 -4.52 -15.78
C LYS A 164 -13.10 -5.88 -15.76
N LEU A 165 -12.88 -6.68 -14.70
CA LEU A 165 -13.55 -7.97 -14.48
C LEU A 165 -14.90 -7.83 -13.75
N GLY A 166 -15.36 -6.60 -13.49
CA GLY A 166 -16.66 -6.31 -12.87
C GLY A 166 -16.67 -6.38 -11.35
N TYR A 167 -15.50 -6.25 -10.69
CA TYR A 167 -15.44 -6.06 -9.24
C TYR A 167 -15.63 -4.58 -8.89
N SER A 168 -16.35 -4.29 -7.80
CA SER A 168 -16.27 -2.97 -7.18
C SER A 168 -14.95 -2.89 -6.41
N THR A 169 -14.10 -1.92 -6.77
CA THR A 169 -12.74 -1.82 -6.25
C THR A 169 -12.44 -0.40 -5.79
N GLY A 170 -11.57 -0.28 -4.79
CA GLY A 170 -11.07 1.00 -4.31
C GLY A 170 -9.71 0.83 -3.65
N THR A 171 -8.91 1.89 -3.62
CA THR A 171 -7.63 1.91 -2.88
C THR A 171 -7.67 2.96 -1.78
N VAL A 172 -7.21 2.57 -0.58
CA VAL A 172 -7.13 3.47 0.57
C VAL A 172 -5.73 3.38 1.17
N SER A 173 -5.12 4.52 1.42
CA SER A 173 -3.88 4.65 2.18
C SER A 173 -4.16 5.33 3.51
N VAL A 174 -3.51 4.87 4.58
CA VAL A 174 -3.53 5.50 5.90
C VAL A 174 -2.18 6.12 6.26
N ALA A 175 -1.27 6.22 5.29
CA ALA A 175 0.11 6.68 5.49
C ALA A 175 0.57 7.54 4.31
N GLY A 176 -0.18 8.60 4.01
CA GLY A 176 0.09 9.50 2.89
C GLY A 176 -0.17 8.86 1.51
N ILE A 177 0.37 9.46 0.45
CA ILE A 177 0.23 8.92 -0.90
C ILE A 177 1.19 7.74 -1.07
N ALA A 178 0.64 6.53 -1.20
CA ALA A 178 1.39 5.33 -1.54
C ALA A 178 1.31 5.11 -3.05
N GLU A 179 2.43 5.22 -3.77
CA GLU A 179 2.46 5.07 -5.22
C GLU A 179 2.02 3.67 -5.65
N ALA A 180 2.29 2.66 -4.84
CA ALA A 180 1.84 1.28 -5.06
C ALA A 180 0.33 1.18 -5.28
N LEU A 181 -0.46 2.07 -4.68
CA LEU A 181 -1.92 2.06 -4.71
C LEU A 181 -2.51 2.95 -5.83
N VAL A 182 -1.68 3.69 -6.58
CA VAL A 182 -2.16 4.61 -7.63
C VAL A 182 -2.66 3.81 -8.84
N SER A 183 -3.95 3.96 -9.12
CA SER A 183 -4.72 3.29 -10.16
C SER A 183 -5.11 4.28 -11.27
N ASN A 184 -5.38 3.77 -12.47
CA ASN A 184 -5.92 4.60 -13.56
C ASN A 184 -7.44 4.75 -13.47
N LEU A 185 -8.13 3.71 -12.99
CA LEU A 185 -9.59 3.61 -13.01
C LEU A 185 -10.23 3.98 -11.66
N SER A 186 -9.52 3.71 -10.56
CA SER A 186 -9.95 4.03 -9.20
C SER A 186 -9.20 5.22 -8.63
N SER A 187 -9.91 6.05 -7.86
CA SER A 187 -9.28 7.07 -7.00
C SER A 187 -8.57 6.40 -5.82
N LEU A 188 -7.43 6.99 -5.43
CA LEU A 188 -6.73 6.67 -4.17
C LEU A 188 -7.26 7.59 -3.07
N PHE A 189 -7.87 6.99 -2.05
CA PHE A 189 -8.27 7.69 -0.85
C PHE A 189 -7.10 7.74 0.13
N VAL A 190 -6.90 8.89 0.78
CA VAL A 190 -5.91 9.03 1.85
C VAL A 190 -6.64 9.40 3.13
N ALA A 191 -6.55 8.54 4.13
CA ALA A 191 -7.05 8.78 5.46
C ALA A 191 -5.89 9.14 6.39
N ASP A 192 -6.06 10.16 7.22
CA ASP A 192 -5.13 10.44 8.31
C ASP A 192 -5.56 9.62 9.54
N PRO A 193 -4.72 8.69 10.05
CA PRO A 193 -5.05 7.87 11.20
C PRO A 193 -4.88 8.62 12.55
N PHE A 194 -4.33 9.84 12.55
CA PHE A 194 -4.01 10.62 13.76
C PHE A 194 -5.00 11.76 14.03
N ASP A 195 -5.39 12.49 12.98
CA ASP A 195 -6.31 13.63 13.11
C ASP A 195 -7.21 13.76 11.87
N TYR A 196 -8.14 12.83 11.74
CA TYR A 196 -9.08 12.83 10.63
C TYR A 196 -10.18 13.88 10.83
N GLN A 197 -10.19 14.92 9.99
CA GLN A 197 -11.14 16.03 10.10
C GLN A 197 -12.01 16.18 8.86
N LEU A 198 -13.23 16.68 9.08
CA LEU A 198 -14.11 17.11 8.01
C LEU A 198 -13.58 18.39 7.35
N PHE A 199 -13.88 18.57 6.07
CA PHE A 199 -13.65 19.85 5.42
C PHE A 199 -14.52 20.94 6.08
N ASN A 200 -13.92 22.08 6.41
CA ASN A 200 -14.59 23.22 7.05
C ASN A 200 -15.37 22.85 8.34
N PRO A 201 -14.70 22.34 9.38
CA PRO A 201 -15.37 21.97 10.63
C PRO A 201 -15.80 23.22 11.45
N MET A 202 -15.32 24.40 11.05
CA MET A 202 -15.55 25.66 11.73
C MET A 202 -16.92 26.25 11.39
N GLN A 203 -17.81 26.32 12.38
CA GLN A 203 -19.17 26.85 12.22
C GLN A 203 -19.20 28.31 11.74
N TRP A 204 -18.22 29.13 12.15
CA TRP A 204 -18.15 30.55 11.78
C TRP A 204 -17.85 30.78 10.29
N ALA A 205 -17.28 29.80 9.60
CA ALA A 205 -16.92 29.89 8.18
C ALA A 205 -18.05 29.39 7.25
N GLN A 206 -19.22 29.05 7.78
CA GLN A 206 -20.36 28.63 6.95
C GLN A 206 -20.93 29.82 6.14
N PRO A 207 -21.39 29.62 4.89
CA PRO A 207 -21.52 28.34 4.19
C PRO A 207 -20.37 28.11 3.18
N LEU A 208 -19.10 28.09 3.63
CA LEU A 208 -17.92 27.91 2.76
C LEU A 208 -18.08 26.75 1.77
N TRP A 209 -18.68 25.64 2.19
CA TRP A 209 -18.90 24.49 1.31
C TRP A 209 -19.86 24.80 0.16
N ASN A 210 -20.95 25.53 0.41
CA ASN A 210 -21.87 25.98 -0.65
C ASN A 210 -21.17 26.95 -1.61
N ASN A 211 -20.30 27.83 -1.10
CA ASN A 211 -19.52 28.73 -1.94
C ASN A 211 -18.56 27.94 -2.84
N ILE A 212 -17.89 26.91 -2.33
CA ILE A 212 -17.01 26.04 -3.12
C ILE A 212 -17.80 25.27 -4.18
N LYS A 213 -18.95 24.70 -3.83
CA LYS A 213 -19.86 24.06 -4.80
C LYS A 213 -20.28 25.02 -5.90
N ASN A 214 -20.59 26.28 -5.55
CA ASN A 214 -20.98 27.30 -6.50
C ASN A 214 -19.83 27.73 -7.44
N LEU A 215 -18.59 27.80 -6.94
CA LEU A 215 -17.41 28.11 -7.75
C LEU A 215 -17.00 26.97 -8.69
N ASN A 216 -17.34 25.73 -8.33
CA ASN A 216 -16.95 24.51 -9.04
C ASN A 216 -18.16 23.85 -9.74
N LYS A 217 -19.15 24.62 -10.19
CA LYS A 217 -20.30 24.10 -10.96
C LYS A 217 -19.86 23.46 -12.29
N VAL A 218 -20.77 22.70 -12.91
CA VAL A 218 -20.56 22.10 -14.22
C VAL A 218 -20.31 23.22 -15.25
N THR A 219 -19.34 23.05 -16.13
CA THR A 219 -19.05 24.07 -17.14
C THR A 219 -19.50 23.65 -18.55
N SER A 220 -19.41 24.58 -19.50
CA SER A 220 -19.80 24.39 -20.90
C SER A 220 -18.68 23.83 -21.79
N VAL A 221 -19.07 23.38 -22.99
CA VAL A 221 -18.18 22.94 -24.07
C VAL A 221 -17.32 24.13 -24.49
N GLY A 222 -16.09 24.20 -23.97
CA GLY A 222 -15.19 25.35 -24.12
C GLY A 222 -14.37 25.65 -22.87
N SER A 223 -14.72 25.06 -21.73
CA SER A 223 -13.91 25.14 -20.52
C SER A 223 -12.64 24.31 -20.62
N GLY A 224 -11.55 24.83 -20.06
CA GLY A 224 -10.26 24.15 -20.08
C GLY A 224 -10.33 22.82 -19.34
N LEU A 225 -9.76 21.77 -19.94
CA LEU A 225 -9.66 20.42 -19.35
C LEU A 225 -9.11 20.45 -17.91
N PHE A 226 -8.15 21.34 -17.64
CA PHE A 226 -7.58 21.51 -16.31
C PHE A 226 -8.61 21.98 -15.27
N GLY A 227 -9.40 23.01 -15.59
CA GLY A 227 -10.40 23.57 -14.67
C GLY A 227 -11.52 22.56 -14.38
N GLU A 228 -11.92 21.79 -15.39
CA GLU A 228 -12.89 20.70 -15.21
C GLU A 228 -12.34 19.58 -14.34
N THR A 229 -11.11 19.15 -14.60
CA THR A 229 -10.46 18.10 -13.82
C THR A 229 -10.26 18.54 -12.38
N TRP A 230 -9.81 19.78 -12.16
CA TRP A 230 -9.66 20.36 -10.82
C TRP A 230 -10.99 20.39 -10.06
N SER A 231 -12.04 20.94 -10.68
CA SER A 231 -13.36 21.06 -10.04
C SER A 231 -13.94 19.70 -9.67
N ASN A 232 -13.82 18.71 -10.57
CA ASN A 232 -14.24 17.34 -10.31
C ASN A 232 -13.44 16.70 -9.17
N ARG A 233 -12.11 16.78 -9.21
CA ARG A 233 -11.25 16.17 -8.19
C ARG A 233 -11.42 16.81 -6.82
N LEU A 234 -11.58 18.14 -6.75
CA LEU A 234 -11.79 18.85 -5.49
C LEU A 234 -13.09 18.41 -4.81
N LEU A 235 -14.23 18.45 -5.54
CA LEU A 235 -15.52 18.05 -4.97
C LEU A 235 -15.55 16.55 -4.64
N GLN A 236 -14.93 15.73 -5.49
CA GLN A 236 -14.75 14.31 -5.23
C GLN A 236 -14.00 14.09 -3.91
N SER A 237 -12.79 14.63 -3.75
CA SER A 237 -11.98 14.41 -2.55
C SER A 237 -12.64 14.90 -1.27
N ILE A 238 -13.39 16.02 -1.31
CA ILE A 238 -14.09 16.52 -0.11
C ILE A 238 -15.30 15.63 0.25
N GLY A 239 -16.08 15.20 -0.74
CA GLY A 239 -17.20 14.28 -0.50
C GLY A 239 -16.73 12.91 0.00
N GLU A 240 -15.71 12.35 -0.64
CA GLU A 240 -15.02 11.12 -0.26
C GLU A 240 -14.48 11.18 1.19
N ASN A 241 -13.92 12.33 1.59
CA ASN A 241 -13.45 12.56 2.96
C ASN A 241 -14.59 12.55 3.99
N GLY A 242 -15.72 13.20 3.68
CA GLY A 242 -16.89 13.21 4.56
C GLY A 242 -17.42 11.80 4.81
N ILE A 243 -17.56 11.04 3.73
CA ILE A 243 -18.00 9.64 3.77
C ILE A 243 -17.06 8.78 4.64
N LEU A 244 -15.75 8.90 4.44
CA LEU A 244 -14.78 8.12 5.21
C LEU A 244 -14.74 8.54 6.69
N TYR A 245 -15.06 9.81 6.99
CA TYR A 245 -15.03 10.34 8.35
C TYR A 245 -16.13 9.71 9.17
N ASP A 246 -17.33 9.64 8.61
CA ASP A 246 -18.47 8.99 9.25
C ASP A 246 -18.17 7.51 9.54
N VAL A 247 -17.54 6.82 8.60
CA VAL A 247 -17.07 5.43 8.77
C VAL A 247 -16.06 5.30 9.90
N VAL A 248 -14.97 6.08 9.89
CA VAL A 248 -13.87 5.92 10.86
C VAL A 248 -14.26 6.40 12.27
N SER A 249 -15.09 7.43 12.38
CA SER A 249 -15.51 8.01 13.66
C SER A 249 -16.58 7.19 14.37
N SER A 250 -17.52 6.57 13.64
CA SER A 250 -18.61 5.78 14.23
C SER A 250 -18.24 4.32 14.52
N THR A 251 -17.13 3.84 13.94
CA THR A 251 -16.76 2.42 14.02
C THR A 251 -15.82 2.12 15.18
N ALA A 252 -16.23 1.19 16.03
CA ALA A 252 -15.37 0.59 17.06
C ALA A 252 -14.84 -0.79 16.62
N VAL A 253 -13.59 -1.09 16.95
CA VAL A 253 -12.96 -2.41 16.77
C VAL A 253 -12.64 -3.01 18.14
N ALA A 254 -12.87 -4.32 18.30
CA ALA A 254 -12.68 -4.99 19.59
C ALA A 254 -11.19 -5.18 19.95
N THR A 255 -10.34 -5.31 18.93
CA THR A 255 -8.90 -5.44 19.11
C THR A 255 -8.31 -4.14 19.64
N MET A 256 -7.57 -4.23 20.75
CA MET A 256 -6.75 -3.12 21.22
C MET A 256 -5.47 -3.07 20.39
N PHE A 257 -5.23 -1.92 19.77
CA PHE A 257 -3.99 -1.65 19.03
C PHE A 257 -3.03 -0.85 19.92
N PRO A 258 -1.71 -0.99 19.75
CA PRO A 258 -0.74 -0.12 20.42
C PRO A 258 -0.98 1.36 20.09
N GLU A 259 -0.60 2.25 21.00
CA GLU A 259 -0.73 3.70 20.82
C GLU A 259 0.43 4.33 20.01
N ASP A 260 1.12 3.52 19.21
CA ASP A 260 2.14 3.96 18.27
C ASP A 260 1.57 4.22 16.86
N ASP A 261 2.39 4.77 15.98
CA ASP A 261 2.00 5.15 14.63
C ASP A 261 1.42 3.99 13.82
N LEU A 262 2.03 2.81 13.92
CA LEU A 262 1.58 1.61 13.20
C LEU A 262 0.29 1.07 13.80
N GLY A 263 0.16 1.07 15.12
CA GLY A 263 -1.06 0.66 15.82
C GLY A 263 -2.27 1.51 15.43
N LYS A 264 -2.11 2.84 15.36
CA LYS A 264 -3.17 3.76 14.91
C LYS A 264 -3.53 3.57 13.44
N GLN A 265 -2.54 3.35 12.58
CA GLN A 265 -2.76 3.00 11.17
C GLN A 265 -3.56 1.70 11.03
N LEU A 266 -3.15 0.64 11.73
CA LEU A 266 -3.82 -0.67 11.69
C LEU A 266 -5.23 -0.61 12.29
N GLN A 267 -5.45 0.18 13.34
CA GLN A 267 -6.78 0.41 13.90
C GLN A 267 -7.70 1.07 12.87
N THR A 268 -7.22 2.09 12.16
CA THR A 268 -7.97 2.77 11.09
C THR A 268 -8.30 1.81 9.94
N ILE A 269 -7.34 0.99 9.51
CA ILE A 269 -7.56 -0.06 8.51
C ILE A 269 -8.63 -1.05 8.98
N ALA A 270 -8.57 -1.49 10.24
CA ALA A 270 -9.53 -2.44 10.79
C ALA A 270 -10.96 -1.87 10.82
N LYS A 271 -11.12 -0.58 11.16
CA LYS A 271 -12.42 0.12 11.08
C LYS A 271 -12.94 0.16 9.64
N ILE A 272 -12.10 0.51 8.68
CA ILE A 272 -12.46 0.56 7.25
C ILE A 272 -12.93 -0.81 6.73
N ILE A 273 -12.22 -1.89 7.09
CA ILE A 273 -12.59 -3.26 6.68
C ILE A 273 -13.91 -3.71 7.34
N LYS A 274 -14.19 -3.24 8.56
CA LYS A 274 -15.41 -3.59 9.28
C LYS A 274 -16.66 -3.01 8.60
N GLU A 275 -16.59 -1.78 8.13
CA GLU A 275 -17.70 -1.08 7.44
C GLU A 275 -17.80 -1.38 5.94
N ARG A 276 -17.18 -2.46 5.46
CA ARG A 276 -17.19 -2.87 4.05
C ARG A 276 -18.59 -3.02 3.44
N ASP A 277 -19.63 -3.26 4.25
CA ASP A 277 -20.99 -3.49 3.76
C ASP A 277 -21.75 -2.16 3.56
N VAL A 278 -21.20 -1.06 4.07
CA VAL A 278 -21.68 0.32 3.88
C VAL A 278 -20.95 1.01 2.71
N ARG A 279 -19.89 0.39 2.18
CA ARG A 279 -19.04 0.90 1.09
C ARG A 279 -19.25 0.14 -0.22
#